data_AF-A0A1V1WUP4-F1
#
_entry.id   AF-A0A1V1WUP4-F1
#
_cell.length_a   1.000
_cell.length_b   1.000
_cell.length_c   1.000
_cell.angle_alpha   90.00
_cell.angle_beta   90.00
_cell.angle_gamma   90.00
#
_symmetry.space_group_name_H-M   'P 1'
#
loop_
_entity.id
_entity.type
_entity.pdbx_description
1 polymer ?
#
loop_
_entity_poly.entity_id
_entity_poly.type
_entity_poly.pdbx_seq_one_letter_code
_entity_poly.pdbx_strand_id
1 'polypeptide(L)'
;MLEEIKKGLLAGFGAVLLTKEKIDEVSRKLVNDAKLSKEDAQKLTNELIETGDRRWQDLEKTVTENVRKGLDAFGIGNQNKLQELKDRVEELEKRVATIEVSSGGTDK
;
A
#
# COMPACT_ATOMS: atom_id res chain seq x y z
N MET A 1 -19.67 24.72 11.94
CA MET A 1 -18.51 25.37 12.60
C MET A 1 -17.27 24.48 12.53
N LEU A 2 -17.01 23.57 13.49
CA LEU A 2 -15.79 22.74 13.51
C LEU A 2 -15.59 21.91 12.22
N GLU A 3 -16.63 21.24 11.74
CA GLU A 3 -16.58 20.45 10.50
C GLU A 3 -16.35 21.30 9.23
N GLU A 4 -16.79 22.56 9.21
CA GLU A 4 -16.54 23.46 8.08
C GLU A 4 -15.10 24.00 8.09
N ILE A 5 -14.58 24.30 9.28
CA ILE A 5 -13.17 24.67 9.46
C ILE A 5 -12.29 23.51 9.02
N LYS A 6 -12.60 22.29 9.47
CA LYS A 6 -11.93 21.05 9.04
C LYS A 6 -11.95 20.90 7.52
N LYS A 7 -13.13 21.00 6.88
CA LYS A 7 -13.24 20.91 5.41
C LYS A 7 -12.47 22.02 4.69
N GLY A 8 -12.49 23.25 5.21
CA GLY A 8 -11.72 24.37 4.68
C GLY A 8 -10.21 24.16 4.80
N LEU A 9 -9.74 23.58 5.91
CA LEU A 9 -8.34 23.22 6.11
C LEU A 9 -7.91 22.09 5.18
N LEU A 10 -8.73 21.04 5.05
CA LEU A 10 -8.50 19.95 4.10
C LEU A 10 -8.46 20.44 2.65
N ALA A 11 -9.30 21.43 2.30
CA ALA A 11 -9.33 22.04 0.97
C ALA A 11 -8.15 22.99 0.72
N GLY A 12 -7.74 23.76 1.74
CA GLY A 12 -6.66 24.76 1.62
C GLY A 12 -5.26 24.16 1.68
N PHE A 13 -5.04 23.12 2.49
CA PHE A 13 -3.74 22.45 2.61
C PHE A 13 -3.63 21.21 1.72
N GLY A 14 -4.76 20.64 1.29
CA GLY A 14 -4.80 19.34 0.63
C GLY A 14 -4.50 18.20 1.62
N ALA A 15 -4.99 17.00 1.30
CA ALA A 15 -4.86 15.85 2.21
C ALA A 15 -3.40 15.39 2.41
N VAL A 16 -2.50 15.71 1.49
CA VAL A 16 -1.10 15.25 1.46
C VAL A 16 -0.18 16.09 2.37
N LEU A 17 -0.54 17.35 2.64
CA LEU A 17 0.27 18.26 3.46
C LEU A 17 -0.19 18.32 4.93
N LEU A 18 -1.14 17.47 5.33
CA LEU A 18 -1.63 17.35 6.70
C LEU A 18 -0.65 16.54 7.54
N THR A 19 0.36 17.22 8.09
CA THR A 19 1.25 16.64 9.09
C THR A 19 0.80 17.00 10.49
N LYS A 20 1.22 16.21 11.48
CA LYS A 20 0.97 16.49 12.89
C LYS A 20 1.43 17.90 13.26
N GLU A 21 2.65 18.29 12.90
CA GLU A 21 3.17 19.66 13.08
C GLU A 21 2.26 20.72 12.46
N LYS A 22 1.72 20.50 11.26
CA LYS A 22 0.90 21.50 10.56
C LYS A 22 -0.48 21.65 11.18
N ILE A 23 -1.10 20.54 11.58
CA ILE A 23 -2.36 20.54 12.32
C ILE A 23 -2.19 21.31 13.63
N ASP A 24 -1.13 21.03 14.36
CA ASP A 24 -0.78 21.69 15.61
C ASP A 24 -0.57 23.21 15.45
N GLU A 25 0.14 23.63 14.40
CA GLU A 25 0.36 25.04 14.07
C GLU A 25 -0.95 25.78 13.79
N VAL A 26 -1.83 25.17 13.00
CA VAL A 26 -3.13 25.73 12.62
C VAL A 26 -4.07 25.80 13.83
N SER A 27 -4.13 24.75 14.63
CA SER A 27 -4.95 24.73 15.86
C SER A 27 -4.49 25.81 16.83
N ARG A 28 -3.18 26.00 17.02
CA ARG A 28 -2.64 27.10 17.85
C ARG A 28 -3.03 28.49 17.31
N LYS A 29 -2.96 28.70 16.00
CA LYS A 29 -3.40 29.96 15.37
C LYS A 29 -4.89 30.23 15.59
N LEU A 30 -5.73 29.21 15.46
CA LEU A 30 -7.18 29.33 15.66
C LEU A 30 -7.57 29.65 17.11
N VAL A 31 -6.83 29.12 18.09
CA VAL A 31 -7.00 29.49 19.51
C VAL A 31 -6.55 30.92 19.78
N ASN A 32 -5.38 31.31 19.25
CA ASN A 32 -4.83 32.66 19.43
C ASN A 32 -5.70 33.74 18.81
N ASP A 33 -6.31 33.47 17.66
CA ASP A 33 -7.25 34.36 16.98
C ASP A 33 -8.62 34.45 17.70
N ALA A 34 -8.80 33.79 18.85
CA ALA A 34 -10.06 33.63 19.59
C ALA A 34 -11.21 33.03 18.74
N LYS A 35 -10.88 32.37 17.62
CA LYS A 35 -11.85 31.71 16.73
C LYS A 35 -12.30 30.34 17.27
N LEU A 36 -11.54 29.77 18.19
CA LEU A 36 -11.73 28.43 18.75
C LEU A 36 -11.32 28.39 20.22
N SER A 37 -12.12 27.69 21.03
CA SER A 37 -11.73 27.39 22.42
C SER A 37 -10.56 26.40 22.45
N LYS A 38 -9.81 26.36 23.56
CA LYS A 38 -8.70 25.39 23.71
C LYS A 38 -9.20 23.94 23.61
N GLU A 39 -10.37 23.65 24.15
CA GLU A 39 -10.97 22.32 24.12
C GLU A 39 -11.40 21.91 22.71
N ASP A 40 -12.04 22.82 21.97
CA ASP A 40 -12.46 22.58 20.60
C ASP A 40 -11.27 22.44 19.64
N ALA A 41 -10.19 23.19 19.86
CA ALA A 41 -8.96 23.05 19.08
C ALA A 41 -8.27 21.71 19.33
N GLN A 42 -8.21 21.25 20.58
CA GLN A 42 -7.67 19.93 20.91
C GLN A 42 -8.49 18.81 20.26
N LYS A 43 -9.82 18.93 20.29
CA LYS A 43 -10.72 17.98 19.64
C LYS A 43 -10.52 17.93 18.14
N LEU A 44 -10.41 19.09 17.48
CA LEU A 44 -10.13 19.18 16.05
C LEU A 44 -8.79 18.54 15.67
N THR A 45 -7.73 18.79 16.44
CA THR A 45 -6.41 18.17 16.23
C THR A 45 -6.49 16.65 16.31
N ASN A 46 -7.11 16.12 17.37
CA ASN A 46 -7.23 14.66 17.57
C ASN A 46 -8.02 14.01 16.43
N GLU A 47 -9.15 14.60 16.02
CA GLU A 47 -9.96 14.08 14.92
C GLU A 47 -9.23 14.11 13.57
N LEU A 48 -8.43 15.15 13.29
CA LEU A 48 -7.64 15.26 12.06
C LEU A 48 -6.54 14.21 12.01
N ILE A 49 -5.84 13.98 13.11
CA ILE A 49 -4.82 12.93 13.23
C ILE A 49 -5.45 11.55 13.03
N GLU A 50 -6.53 11.26 13.76
CA GLU A 50 -7.19 9.96 13.71
C GLU A 50 -7.79 9.66 12.32
N THR A 51 -8.39 10.68 11.68
CA THR A 51 -8.92 10.55 10.32
C THR A 51 -7.79 10.39 9.30
N GLY A 52 -6.67 11.10 9.50
CA GLY A 52 -5.48 11.01 8.66
C GLY A 52 -4.88 9.61 8.69
N ASP A 53 -4.65 9.05 9.88
CA ASP A 53 -4.05 7.72 10.06
C ASP A 53 -4.90 6.62 9.42
N ARG A 54 -6.23 6.63 9.64
CA ARG A 54 -7.13 5.65 9.01
C ARG A 54 -7.10 5.75 7.49
N ARG A 55 -7.21 6.97 6.95
CA ARG A 55 -7.18 7.19 5.49
C ARG A 55 -5.84 6.81 4.89
N TRP A 56 -4.74 7.02 5.61
CA TRP A 56 -3.40 6.64 5.17
C TRP A 56 -3.27 5.11 5.06
N GLN A 57 -3.75 4.36 6.05
CA GLN A 57 -3.75 2.89 6.01
C GLN A 57 -4.59 2.33 4.85
N ASP A 58 -5.78 2.90 4.61
CA ASP A 58 -6.64 2.48 3.49
C ASP A 58 -6.01 2.83 2.14
N LEU A 59 -5.35 3.99 2.04
CA LEU A 59 -4.60 4.41 0.86
C LEU A 59 -3.42 3.48 0.61
N GLU A 60 -2.62 3.16 1.63
CA GLU A 60 -1.47 2.26 1.55
C GLU A 60 -1.87 0.88 1.04
N LYS A 61 -2.97 0.31 1.57
CA LYS A 61 -3.52 -0.96 1.09
C LYS A 61 -3.94 -0.87 -0.37
N THR A 62 -4.68 0.16 -0.74
CA THR A 62 -5.18 0.35 -2.10
C THR A 62 -4.03 0.52 -3.10
N VAL A 63 -3.03 1.32 -2.76
CA VAL A 63 -1.83 1.52 -3.58
C VAL A 63 -1.06 0.22 -3.72
N THR A 64 -0.82 -0.49 -2.61
CA THR A 64 -0.11 -1.78 -2.63
C THR A 64 -0.84 -2.80 -3.50
N GLU A 65 -2.16 -2.91 -3.37
CA GLU A 65 -2.96 -3.78 -4.24
C GLU A 65 -2.89 -3.38 -5.70
N ASN A 66 -3.00 -2.10 -6.01
CA ASN A 66 -2.97 -1.61 -7.39
C ASN A 66 -1.60 -1.81 -8.03
N VAL A 67 -0.52 -1.58 -7.27
CA VAL A 67 0.84 -1.88 -7.69
C VAL A 67 1.00 -3.38 -7.92
N ARG A 68 0.55 -4.23 -6.98
CA ARG A 68 0.60 -5.68 -7.14
C ARG A 68 -0.17 -6.15 -8.37
N LYS A 69 -1.41 -5.70 -8.56
CA LYS A 69 -2.24 -5.98 -9.74
C LYS A 69 -1.55 -5.52 -11.04
N GLY A 70 -0.90 -4.36 -11.01
CA GLY A 70 -0.09 -3.87 -12.12
C GLY A 70 1.10 -4.78 -12.41
N LEU A 71 1.89 -5.12 -11.39
CA LEU A 71 3.04 -6.02 -11.51
C LEU A 71 2.64 -7.42 -12.01
N ASP A 72 1.50 -7.93 -11.58
CA ASP A 72 0.92 -9.19 -12.05
C ASP A 72 0.49 -9.07 -13.53
N ALA A 73 -0.16 -7.96 -13.92
CA ALA A 73 -0.58 -7.69 -15.30
C ALA A 73 0.61 -7.51 -16.26
N PHE A 74 1.70 -6.90 -15.80
CA PHE A 74 2.96 -6.76 -16.57
C PHE A 74 3.82 -8.03 -16.55
N GLY A 75 3.37 -9.11 -15.89
CA GLY A 75 4.09 -10.38 -15.83
C GLY A 75 5.36 -10.34 -14.97
N ILE A 76 5.55 -9.31 -14.15
CA ILE A 76 6.69 -9.19 -13.22
C ILE A 76 6.52 -10.14 -12.02
N GLY A 77 5.30 -10.64 -11.77
CA GLY A 77 5.02 -11.85 -10.97
C GLY A 77 5.56 -13.16 -11.58
N ASN A 78 6.61 -13.07 -12.39
CA ASN A 78 7.23 -14.15 -13.16
C ASN A 78 7.83 -15.23 -12.27
N GLN A 79 8.01 -15.00 -10.96
CA GLN A 79 8.55 -16.04 -10.05
C GLN A 79 7.67 -17.30 -10.03
N ASN A 80 6.34 -17.14 -10.02
CA ASN A 80 5.44 -18.30 -10.04
C ASN A 80 5.50 -19.03 -11.39
N LYS A 81 5.56 -18.29 -12.50
CA LYS A 81 5.71 -18.86 -13.85
C LYS A 81 7.09 -19.50 -14.06
N LEU A 82 8.14 -18.92 -13.49
CA LEU A 82 9.48 -19.49 -13.50
C LEU A 82 9.53 -20.78 -12.70
N GLN A 83 8.86 -20.82 -11.54
CA GLN A 83 8.78 -22.02 -10.72
C GLN A 83 8.02 -23.13 -11.45
N GLU A 84 6.86 -22.82 -12.05
CA GLU A 84 6.10 -23.76 -12.88
C GLU A 84 6.94 -24.28 -14.06
N LEU A 85 7.70 -23.40 -14.71
CA LEU A 85 8.59 -23.79 -15.80
C LEU A 85 9.74 -24.69 -15.31
N LYS A 86 10.31 -24.40 -14.14
CA LYS A 86 11.35 -25.22 -13.50
C LYS A 86 10.84 -26.61 -13.16
N ASP A 87 9.65 -26.71 -12.57
CA ASP A 87 9.04 -28.00 -12.20
C ASP A 87 8.78 -28.85 -13.45
N ARG A 88 8.28 -28.23 -14.54
CA ARG A 88 8.09 -28.92 -15.84
C ARG A 88 9.41 -29.39 -16.45
N VAL A 89 10.48 -28.61 -16.35
CA VAL A 89 11.81 -29.02 -16.83
C VAL A 89 12.31 -30.22 -16.03
N GLU A 90 12.18 -30.20 -14.70
CA GLU A 90 12.64 -31.28 -13.84
C GLU A 90 11.85 -32.59 -14.08
N GLU A 91 10.55 -32.51 -14.36
CA GLU A 91 9.74 -33.66 -14.76
C GLU A 91 10.18 -34.23 -16.12
N LEU A 92 10.45 -33.36 -17.10
CA LEU A 92 10.96 -33.77 -18.41
C LEU A 92 12.33 -34.43 -18.29
N GLU A 93 13.24 -33.88 -17.49
CA GLU A 93 14.56 -34.47 -17.23
C GLU A 93 14.44 -35.88 -16.63
N LYS A 94 13.55 -36.07 -15.64
CA LYS A 94 13.28 -37.41 -15.06
C LYS A 94 12.74 -38.39 -16.10
N ARG A 95 11.83 -37.94 -16.97
CA ARG A 95 11.27 -38.78 -18.04
C ARG A 95 12.32 -39.13 -19.09
N VAL A 96 13.14 -38.19 -19.50
CA VAL A 96 14.25 -38.41 -20.43
C VAL A 96 15.25 -39.39 -19.82
N ALA A 97 15.65 -39.22 -18.56
CA ALA A 97 16.54 -40.16 -17.87
C ALA A 97 15.96 -41.58 -17.82
N THR A 98 14.65 -41.72 -17.59
CA THR A 98 13.97 -43.04 -17.60
C THR A 98 13.96 -43.66 -19.01
N ILE A 99 13.82 -42.84 -20.05
CA ILE A 99 13.85 -43.29 -21.45
C ILE A 99 15.28 -43.66 -21.86
N GLU A 100 16.29 -42.90 -21.48
CA GLU A 100 17.69 -43.20 -21.76
C GLU A 100 18.16 -44.49 -21.05
N VAL A 101 17.72 -44.70 -19.80
CA VAL A 101 17.98 -45.95 -19.06
C VAL A 101 17.30 -47.15 -19.71
N SER A 102 16.11 -46.99 -20.30
CA SER A 102 15.41 -48.08 -21.00
C SER A 102 15.90 -48.29 -22.44
N SER A 103 16.52 -47.29 -23.06
CA SER A 103 17.07 -47.36 -24.43
C SER A 103 18.54 -47.81 -24.48
N GLY A 104 19.29 -47.67 -23.37
CA GLY A 104 20.68 -48.11 -23.24
C GLY A 104 20.87 -49.60 -22.92
N GLY A 105 19.77 -50.37 -22.79
CA GLY A 105 19.80 -51.79 -22.38
C GLY A 105 19.74 -52.81 -23.51
N THR A 106 19.96 -52.43 -24.77
CA THR A 106 19.89 -53.39 -25.91
C THR A 106 21.15 -53.43 -26.77
N ASP A 107 22.31 -53.02 -26.27
CA ASP A 107 23.56 -53.43 -26.93
C ASP A 107 24.66 -53.83 -25.93
N LYS A 108 24.90 -55.15 -25.93
CA LYS A 108 25.93 -55.97 -25.26
C LYS A 108 25.70 -56.48 -23.84
#